data_AF-A0A846RL84-F1
#
_entry.id   AF-A0A846RL84-F1
#
_cell.length_a   1.000
_cell.length_b   1.000
_cell.length_c   1.000
_cell.angle_alpha   90.00
_cell.angle_beta   90.00
_cell.angle_gamma   90.00
#
_symmetry.space_group_name_H-M   'P 1'
#
loop_
_entity.id
_entity.type
_entity.pdbx_description
1 polymer ?
#
loop_
_entity_poly.entity_id
_entity_poly.type
_entity_poly.pdbx_seq_one_letter_code
_entity_poly.pdbx_strand_id
1 'polypeptide(L)'
;MNWVRANRLLTAGVTIAVVGLVLMGIAALAVPSTRTFGWFAYAPLAEASFTQGSPVPGLAAGEIFGTSIAAVGLVLITGALAYYRARRA
;
A
#
# COMPACT_ATOMS: atom_id res chain seq x y z
N MET A 1 -0.32 13.81 -25.23
CA MET A 1 -0.10 14.44 -23.91
C MET A 1 -1.33 15.12 -23.27
N ASN A 2 -2.47 15.26 -23.98
CA ASN A 2 -3.64 15.99 -23.47
C ASN A 2 -4.52 15.19 -22.49
N TRP A 3 -4.48 13.86 -22.56
CA TRP A 3 -5.32 12.98 -21.73
C TRP A 3 -4.90 12.97 -20.24
N VAL A 4 -3.60 13.06 -19.96
CA VAL A 4 -3.08 13.19 -18.57
C VAL A 4 -3.54 14.50 -17.93
N ARG A 5 -3.65 15.58 -18.70
CA ARG A 5 -4.18 16.85 -18.19
C ARG A 5 -5.68 16.78 -17.89
N ALA A 6 -6.44 16.01 -18.65
CA ALA A 6 -7.88 15.79 -18.42
C ALA A 6 -8.15 14.86 -17.22
N ASN A 7 -7.24 13.92 -16.94
CA ASN A 7 -7.42 12.88 -15.92
C ASN A 7 -6.38 12.93 -14.80
N ARG A 8 -5.96 14.16 -14.41
CA ARG A 8 -4.92 14.38 -13.40
C ARG A 8 -5.16 13.62 -12.10
N LEU A 9 -6.42 13.53 -11.65
CA LEU A 9 -6.78 12.80 -10.43
C LEU A 9 -6.59 11.29 -10.57
N LEU A 10 -6.97 10.69 -11.70
CA LEU A 10 -6.72 9.27 -11.96
C LEU A 10 -5.23 8.99 -12.08
N THR A 11 -4.50 9.82 -12.82
CA THR A 11 -3.05 9.66 -12.94
C THR A 11 -2.37 9.76 -11.58
N ALA A 12 -2.71 10.76 -10.76
CA ALA A 12 -2.19 10.90 -9.41
C ALA A 12 -2.53 9.69 -8.54
N GLY A 13 -3.79 9.22 -8.57
CA GLY A 13 -4.21 8.04 -7.83
C GLY A 13 -3.45 6.77 -8.23
N VAL A 14 -3.25 6.55 -9.53
CA VAL A 14 -2.45 5.44 -10.06
C VAL A 14 -0.99 5.56 -9.64
N THR A 15 -0.37 6.73 -9.76
CA THR A 15 1.02 6.94 -9.34
C THR A 15 1.19 6.67 -7.85
N ILE A 16 0.29 7.19 -7.01
CA ILE A 16 0.31 6.97 -5.56
C ILE A 16 0.15 5.47 -5.27
N ALA A 17 -0.80 4.79 -5.91
CA ALA A 17 -1.01 3.36 -5.74
C ALA A 17 0.24 2.54 -6.09
N VAL A 18 0.86 2.85 -7.24
CA VAL A 18 2.09 2.19 -7.70
C VAL A 18 3.25 2.43 -6.74
N VAL A 19 3.45 3.66 -6.25
CA VAL A 19 4.50 3.96 -5.27
C VAL A 19 4.30 3.14 -3.99
N GLY A 20 3.06 3.04 -3.49
CA GLY A 20 2.75 2.21 -2.32
C GLY A 20 3.07 0.73 -2.53
N LEU A 21 2.71 0.18 -3.69
CA LEU A 21 3.02 -1.21 -4.05
C LEU A 21 4.53 -1.46 -4.20
N VAL A 22 5.27 -0.52 -4.77
CA VAL A 22 6.73 -0.62 -4.91
C VAL A 22 7.39 -0.62 -3.54
N LEU A 23 6.98 0.26 -2.62
CA LEU A 23 7.50 0.28 -1.25
C LEU A 23 7.23 -1.04 -0.52
N MET A 24 6.03 -1.60 -0.68
CA MET A 24 5.68 -2.90 -0.11
C MET A 24 6.54 -4.03 -0.70
N GLY A 25 6.75 -4.02 -2.02
CA GLY A 25 7.60 -5.00 -2.70
C GLY A 25 9.07 -4.93 -2.27
N ILE A 26 9.64 -3.72 -2.14
CA ILE A 26 11.00 -3.53 -1.63
C ILE A 26 11.12 -4.05 -0.20
N ALA A 27 10.12 -3.76 0.65
CA ALA A 27 10.11 -4.23 2.03
C ALA A 27 10.01 -5.76 2.13
N ALA A 28 9.22 -6.40 1.26
CA ALA A 28 9.11 -7.85 1.19
C ALA A 28 10.42 -8.52 0.76
N LEU A 29 11.19 -7.89 -0.14
CA LEU A 29 12.50 -8.38 -0.59
C LEU A 29 13.62 -8.16 0.43
N ALA A 30 13.50 -7.14 1.27
CA ALA A 30 14.50 -6.78 2.27
C ALA A 30 14.44 -7.62 3.56
N VAL A 31 13.31 -8.29 3.82
CA VAL A 31 13.07 -9.03 5.07
C VAL A 31 13.11 -10.54 4.82
N PRO A 32 13.90 -11.33 5.58
CA PRO A 32 13.92 -12.79 5.43
C PRO A 32 12.53 -13.41 5.66
N SER A 33 12.19 -14.37 4.80
CA SER A 33 10.84 -14.85 4.49
C SER A 33 10.10 -15.63 5.60
N THR A 34 10.70 -15.77 6.77
CA THR A 34 10.07 -16.47 7.90
C THR A 34 9.28 -15.50 8.76
N ARG A 35 8.06 -15.14 8.32
CA ARG A 35 7.05 -14.54 9.20
C ARG A 35 6.14 -15.63 9.73
N THR A 36 5.87 -15.60 11.03
CA THR A 36 5.03 -16.58 11.73
C THR A 36 3.58 -16.10 11.93
N PHE A 37 3.24 -14.91 11.43
CA PHE A 37 1.90 -14.32 11.55
C PHE A 37 1.21 -14.16 10.18
N GLY A 38 -0.12 -14.23 10.18
CA GLY A 38 -0.95 -14.09 8.98
C GLY A 38 -1.01 -12.65 8.45
N TRP A 39 -1.65 -12.48 7.29
CA TRP A 39 -1.71 -11.19 6.56
C TRP A 39 -2.28 -10.00 7.35
N PHE A 40 -3.10 -10.26 8.36
CA PHE A 40 -3.67 -9.23 9.22
C PHE A 40 -2.69 -8.62 10.22
N ALA A 41 -1.55 -9.27 10.49
CA ALA A 41 -0.50 -8.76 11.37
C ALA A 41 -1.03 -8.14 12.68
N TYR A 42 -1.80 -8.93 13.44
CA TYR A 42 -2.43 -8.46 14.68
C TYR A 42 -1.40 -7.98 15.71
N ALA A 43 -1.65 -6.82 16.32
CA ALA A 43 -0.95 -6.43 17.54
C ALA A 43 -1.42 -7.30 18.72
N PRO A 44 -0.54 -7.67 19.67
CA PRO A 44 0.89 -7.35 19.76
C PRO A 44 1.81 -8.30 18.94
N LEU A 45 1.26 -9.35 18.33
CA LEU A 45 2.00 -10.44 17.70
C LEU A 45 2.93 -9.99 16.55
N ALA A 46 2.58 -8.90 15.87
CA ALA A 46 3.36 -8.32 14.76
C ALA A 46 4.41 -7.27 15.20
N GLU A 47 4.45 -6.90 16.48
CA GLU A 47 5.39 -5.91 16.99
C GLU A 47 6.77 -6.50 17.22
N ALA A 48 7.80 -5.70 16.93
CA ALA A 48 9.20 -6.10 17.10
C ALA A 48 9.56 -6.48 18.54
N SER A 49 8.85 -5.96 19.54
CA SER A 49 9.00 -6.22 20.98
C SER A 49 8.63 -7.65 21.36
N PHE A 50 7.59 -8.22 20.74
CA PHE A 50 7.12 -9.58 21.00
C PHE A 50 7.83 -10.64 20.15
N THR A 51 8.60 -10.20 19.15
CA THR A 51 9.46 -11.08 18.36
C THR A 51 10.92 -11.12 18.85
N GLN A 52 11.31 -10.36 19.89
CA GLN A 52 12.71 -10.27 20.39
C GLN A 52 13.32 -11.56 21.01
N GLY A 53 12.63 -12.70 20.93
CA GLY A 53 13.17 -14.03 21.29
C GLY A 53 13.12 -15.05 20.15
N SER A 54 12.63 -14.65 18.97
CA SER A 54 12.46 -15.50 17.78
C SER A 54 13.16 -14.83 16.59
N PRO A 55 13.80 -15.57 15.68
CA PRO A 55 14.46 -14.99 14.49
C PRO A 55 13.51 -14.35 13.48
N VAL A 56 12.26 -14.06 13.87
CA VAL A 56 11.18 -13.56 13.01
C VAL A 56 11.16 -12.03 13.03
N PRO A 57 11.44 -11.36 11.90
CA PRO A 57 11.29 -9.91 11.80
C PRO A 57 9.82 -9.50 11.91
N GLY A 58 9.53 -8.44 12.68
CA GLY A 58 8.21 -7.79 12.68
C GLY A 58 7.88 -7.09 11.36
N LEU A 59 6.74 -6.38 11.29
CA LEU A 59 6.37 -5.61 10.08
C LEU A 59 7.43 -4.55 9.75
N ALA A 60 7.87 -4.52 8.49
CA ALA A 60 8.80 -3.48 8.05
C ALA A 60 8.05 -2.17 7.80
N ALA A 61 8.71 -1.04 8.07
CA ALA A 61 8.13 0.29 7.85
C ALA A 61 7.61 0.46 6.40
N GLY A 62 8.34 -0.08 5.41
CA GLY A 62 7.93 -0.03 4.00
C GLY A 62 6.62 -0.77 3.71
N GLU A 63 6.19 -1.70 4.54
CA GLU A 63 4.89 -2.36 4.41
C GLU A 63 3.76 -1.54 5.01
N ILE A 64 3.98 -0.96 6.18
CA ILE A 64 3.01 -0.08 6.84
C ILE A 64 2.74 1.14 5.97
N PHE A 65 3.81 1.81 5.52
CA PHE A 65 3.70 2.97 4.65
C PHE A 65 3.26 2.57 3.24
N GLY A 66 3.79 1.47 2.68
CA GLY A 66 3.42 0.99 1.36
C GLY A 66 1.94 0.68 1.23
N THR A 67 1.37 -0.06 2.19
CA THR A 67 -0.06 -0.37 2.24
C THR A 67 -0.92 0.87 2.41
N SER A 68 -0.54 1.79 3.31
CA SER A 68 -1.26 3.04 3.53
C SER A 68 -1.29 3.92 2.28
N ILE A 69 -0.14 4.08 1.61
CA ILE A 69 -0.03 4.86 0.38
C ILE A 69 -0.83 4.18 -0.74
N ALA A 70 -0.74 2.86 -0.88
CA ALA A 70 -1.51 2.12 -1.87
C ALA A 70 -3.03 2.29 -1.66
N ALA A 71 -3.50 2.26 -0.41
CA ALA A 71 -4.89 2.48 -0.06
C ALA A 71 -5.37 3.89 -0.44
N VAL A 72 -4.57 4.93 -0.16
CA VAL A 72 -4.89 6.31 -0.58
C VAL A 72 -5.00 6.41 -2.10
N GLY A 73 -4.07 5.80 -2.85
CA GLY A 73 -4.13 5.75 -4.30
C GLY A 73 -5.43 5.11 -4.82
N LEU A 74 -5.84 3.97 -4.22
CA LEU A 74 -7.09 3.28 -4.56
C LEU A 74 -8.35 4.11 -4.24
N VAL A 75 -8.36 4.83 -3.13
CA VAL A 75 -9.47 5.75 -2.78
C VAL A 75 -9.59 6.85 -3.84
N LEU A 76 -8.47 7.44 -4.26
CA LEU A 76 -8.47 8.47 -5.31
C LEU A 76 -8.94 7.92 -6.66
N ILE A 77 -8.48 6.72 -7.03
CA ILE A 77 -8.92 6.06 -8.27
C ILE A 77 -10.43 5.79 -8.23
N THR A 78 -10.92 5.20 -7.15
CA THR A 78 -12.34 4.88 -6.97
C THR A 78 -13.21 6.13 -7.00
N GLY A 79 -12.80 7.19 -6.28
CA GLY A 79 -13.50 8.47 -6.27
C GLY A 79 -13.53 9.13 -7.64
N ALA A 80 -12.41 9.13 -8.36
CA ALA A 80 -12.34 9.68 -9.71
C ALA A 80 -13.22 8.88 -10.68
N LEU A 81 -13.18 7.55 -10.64
CA LEU A 81 -14.04 6.69 -11.48
C LEU A 81 -15.53 6.93 -11.21
N ALA A 82 -15.93 7.01 -9.95
CA ALA A 82 -17.31 7.31 -9.56
C ALA A 82 -17.75 8.68 -10.10
N TYR A 83 -16.87 9.69 -10.01
CA TYR A 83 -17.12 11.01 -10.54
C TYR A 83 -17.30 11.05 -12.05
N TYR A 84 -16.43 10.37 -12.80
CA TYR A 84 -16.54 10.29 -14.26
C TYR A 84 -17.78 9.54 -14.70
N ARG A 85 -18.18 8.49 -13.97
CA ARG A 85 -19.43 7.76 -14.23
C ARG A 85 -20.65 8.64 -14.00
N ALA A 86 -20.70 9.38 -12.89
CA ALA A 86 -21.81 10.28 -12.57
C ALA A 86 -21.99 11.39 -13.62
N ARG A 87 -20.90 11.92 -14.18
CA ARG A 87 -20.95 12.95 -15.24
C ARG A 87 -21.42 12.43 -16.61
N ARG A 88 -21.45 11.12 -16.82
CA ARG A 88 -21.88 10.48 -18.08
C ARG A 88 -23.30 9.92 -18.02
N ALA A 89 -23.93 9.93 -16.84
CA ALA A 89 -25.33 9.57 -16.63
C ALA A 89 -26.22 10.81 -16.80
#